data_AF-A0A151BQT2-F1
#
_entry.id   AF-A0A151BQT2-F1
#
_cell.length_a   1.000
_cell.length_b   1.000
_cell.length_c   1.000
_cell.angle_alpha   90.00
_cell.angle_beta   90.00
_cell.angle_gamma   90.00
#
_symmetry.space_group_name_H-M   'P 1'
#
loop_
_entity.id
_entity.type
_entity.pdbx_description
1 polymer ?
#
loop_
_entity_poly.entity_id
_entity_poly.type
_entity_poly.pdbx_seq_one_letter_code
_entity_poly.pdbx_strand_id
1 'polypeptide(L)'
;MFKGSIYDYVLLLRSLENPERWVKILHVEPLVKVGDTVEPGEDLGVLLRSGFFDFWTDPHIHVEVRRPSDPIRARGGFKLERLIKIDAAEPLRKLSGRVVESKPEYSLIALNGRFKQGIPVDLDAHIGLLDAGIPHYRWIGIHTNVNPPSSGIIRLCNKKIGTVKSVHSNMCIAECCSPTLTLNGKPVGLSLYMYLSSTPLMKIVPRRPGEVILRKLENVSLSLY
;
A
#
# COMPACT_ATOMS: atom_id res chain seq x y z
N MET A 1 -8.75 18.39 -9.89
CA MET A 1 -7.32 18.75 -9.99
C MET A 1 -6.72 18.56 -8.61
N PHE A 2 -5.62 17.83 -8.51
CA PHE A 2 -4.90 17.58 -7.26
C PHE A 2 -4.50 18.92 -6.60
N LYS A 3 -4.98 19.19 -5.39
CA LYS A 3 -4.56 20.33 -4.57
C LYS A 3 -4.01 19.76 -3.25
N GLY A 4 -2.69 19.70 -3.15
CA GLY A 4 -2.01 19.26 -1.95
C GLY A 4 -1.79 20.42 -0.98
N SER A 5 -1.66 20.10 0.31
CA SER A 5 -1.18 21.04 1.33
C SER A 5 0.28 21.41 1.06
N ILE A 6 0.65 22.67 1.32
CA ILE A 6 2.03 23.15 1.18
C ILE A 6 2.91 22.81 2.40
N TYR A 7 2.30 22.30 3.47
CA TYR A 7 2.95 21.85 4.68
C TYR A 7 2.34 20.53 5.16
N ASP A 8 3.05 19.87 6.07
CA ASP A 8 2.59 18.65 6.74
C ASP A 8 2.76 18.81 8.25
N TYR A 9 2.11 17.95 9.02
CA TYR A 9 2.23 17.93 10.48
C TYR A 9 2.89 16.63 10.95
N VAL A 10 3.59 16.75 12.08
CA VAL A 10 4.13 15.61 12.81
C VAL A 10 3.47 15.61 14.18
N LEU A 11 2.62 14.62 14.44
CA LEU A 11 2.10 14.35 15.78
C LEU A 11 3.00 13.33 16.45
N LEU A 12 3.44 13.62 17.67
CA LEU A 12 4.22 12.72 18.50
C LEU A 12 3.44 12.42 19.78
N LEU A 13 3.01 11.16 19.91
CA LEU A 13 2.28 10.68 21.08
C LEU A 13 3.24 9.88 21.96
N ARG A 14 3.42 10.32 23.20
CA ARG A 14 4.13 9.54 24.22
C ARG A 14 3.17 8.52 24.81
N SER A 15 3.50 7.24 24.74
CA SER A 15 2.72 6.21 25.44
C SER A 15 2.87 6.39 26.96
N LEU A 16 1.73 6.46 27.66
CA LEU A 16 1.69 6.47 29.12
C LEU A 16 1.95 5.07 29.71
N GLU A 17 1.52 4.03 28.99
CA GLU A 17 1.76 2.63 29.38
C GLU A 17 3.23 2.22 29.22
N ASN A 18 3.90 2.75 28.19
CA ASN A 18 5.31 2.45 27.93
C ASN A 18 6.07 3.72 27.49
N PRO A 19 6.68 4.47 28.43
CA PRO A 19 7.40 5.70 28.12
C PRO A 19 8.55 5.54 27.10
N GLU A 20 9.04 4.33 26.88
CA GLU A 20 10.07 3.98 25.87
C GLU A 20 9.50 3.79 24.46
N ARG A 21 8.20 4.05 24.26
CA ARG A 21 7.51 3.96 22.97
C ARG A 21 6.77 5.25 22.68
N TRP A 22 7.17 5.90 21.60
CA TRP A 22 6.48 7.06 21.05
C TRP A 22 5.84 6.68 19.72
N VAL A 23 4.66 7.20 19.42
CA VAL A 23 3.99 7.02 18.14
C VAL A 23 4.10 8.30 17.35
N LYS A 24 4.75 8.23 16.18
CA LYS A 24 4.81 9.32 15.21
C LYS A 24 3.71 9.13 14.18
N ILE A 25 2.88 10.15 13.97
CA ILE A 25 1.82 10.18 12.98
C ILE A 25 2.03 11.39 12.05
N LEU A 26 1.98 11.17 10.74
CA LEU A 26 2.04 12.22 9.72
C LEU A 26 0.73 12.30 8.93
N HIS A 27 0.58 13.38 8.15
CA HIS A 27 -0.53 13.59 7.21
C HIS A 27 -1.89 13.77 7.90
N VAL A 28 -1.88 14.35 9.09
CA VAL A 28 -3.07 14.67 9.88
C VAL A 28 -2.95 16.11 10.38
N GLU A 29 -3.91 16.95 10.03
CA GLU A 29 -4.05 18.28 10.65
C GLU A 29 -4.61 18.12 12.06
N PRO A 30 -3.85 18.46 13.11
CA PRO A 30 -4.22 18.13 14.48
C PRO A 30 -5.41 18.96 14.97
N LEU A 31 -6.35 18.30 15.65
CA LEU A 31 -7.38 18.96 16.48
C LEU A 31 -6.95 19.05 17.95
N VAL A 32 -5.95 18.26 18.33
CA VAL A 32 -5.34 18.22 19.66
C VAL A 32 -4.16 19.19 19.79
N LYS A 33 -3.82 19.56 21.02
CA LYS A 33 -2.70 20.45 21.36
C LYS A 33 -1.57 19.70 22.05
N VAL A 34 -0.38 20.27 22.00
CA VAL A 34 0.78 19.75 22.75
C VAL A 34 0.46 19.79 24.24
N GLY A 35 0.59 18.64 24.90
CA GLY A 35 0.28 18.47 26.32
C GLY A 35 -1.07 17.80 26.59
N ASP A 36 -1.94 17.69 25.59
CA ASP A 36 -3.20 16.96 25.72
C ASP A 36 -2.93 15.46 25.93
N THR A 37 -3.77 14.82 26.72
CA THR A 37 -3.83 13.36 26.85
C THR A 37 -4.93 12.84 25.94
N VAL A 38 -4.65 11.76 25.21
CA VAL A 38 -5.58 11.17 24.24
C VAL A 38 -5.73 9.68 24.50
N GLU A 39 -6.91 9.15 24.24
CA GLU A 39 -7.28 7.74 24.43
C GLU A 39 -7.51 7.02 23.09
N PRO A 40 -7.35 5.68 23.02
CA PRO A 40 -7.67 4.92 21.82
C PRO A 40 -9.13 5.12 21.38
N GLY A 41 -9.31 5.55 20.13
CA GLY A 41 -10.62 5.82 19.54
C GLY A 41 -10.99 7.30 19.47
N GLU A 42 -10.23 8.19 20.10
CA GLU A 42 -10.42 9.64 19.98
C GLU A 42 -9.88 10.19 18.65
N ASP A 43 -10.54 11.23 18.16
CA ASP A 43 -10.14 11.92 16.93
C ASP A 43 -8.91 12.79 17.18
N LEU A 44 -7.81 12.47 16.48
CA LEU A 44 -6.57 13.26 16.56
C LEU A 44 -6.57 14.47 15.62
N GLY A 45 -7.40 14.44 14.57
CA GLY A 45 -7.36 15.45 13.52
C GLY A 45 -8.04 15.04 12.23
N VAL A 46 -7.81 15.83 11.18
CA VAL A 46 -8.36 15.62 9.84
C VAL A 46 -7.25 15.17 8.88
N LEU A 47 -7.52 14.16 8.05
CA LEU A 47 -6.54 13.68 7.06
C LEU A 47 -6.16 14.80 6.09
N LEU A 48 -4.85 14.98 5.91
CA LEU A 48 -4.29 15.88 4.93
C LEU A 48 -3.91 15.12 3.67
N ARG A 49 -4.16 15.78 2.54
CA ARG A 49 -3.54 15.40 1.28
C ARG A 49 -2.24 16.18 1.14
N SER A 50 -1.13 15.56 1.53
CA SER A 50 0.20 16.20 1.47
C SER A 50 0.58 16.59 0.04
N GLY A 51 1.15 17.78 -0.15
CA GLY A 51 1.72 18.21 -1.44
C GLY A 51 2.96 17.43 -1.87
N PHE A 52 3.53 16.64 -0.97
CA PHE A 52 4.65 15.73 -1.27
C PHE A 52 4.21 14.41 -1.92
N PHE A 53 2.89 14.18 -2.03
CA PHE A 53 2.36 12.97 -2.65
C PHE A 53 2.19 13.11 -4.16
N ASP A 54 2.25 11.96 -4.85
CA ASP A 54 1.81 11.88 -6.23
C ASP A 54 0.31 12.18 -6.37
N PHE A 55 -0.09 12.61 -7.57
CA PHE A 55 -1.46 13.03 -7.86
C PHE A 55 -2.52 11.95 -7.62
N TRP A 56 -2.12 10.67 -7.61
CA TRP A 56 -3.00 9.52 -7.44
C TRP A 56 -3.13 9.09 -5.97
N THR A 57 -2.29 9.58 -5.05
CA THR A 57 -2.30 9.16 -3.65
C THR A 57 -3.55 9.72 -2.94
N ASP A 58 -4.31 8.83 -2.31
CA ASP A 58 -5.45 9.21 -1.47
C ASP A 58 -4.96 9.69 -0.09
N PRO A 59 -5.73 10.52 0.63
CA PRO A 59 -5.43 10.85 2.01
C PRO A 59 -5.27 9.58 2.86
N HIS A 60 -4.19 9.50 3.64
CA HIS A 60 -3.85 8.37 4.49
C HIS A 60 -2.96 8.85 5.63
N ILE A 61 -2.74 8.00 6.63
CA ILE A 61 -1.79 8.27 7.71
C ILE A 61 -0.50 7.50 7.49
N HIS A 62 0.62 8.11 7.88
CA HIS A 62 1.88 7.39 8.08
C HIS A 62 2.12 7.25 9.58
N VAL A 63 2.34 6.02 10.04
CA VAL A 63 2.49 5.71 11.47
C VAL A 63 3.79 4.97 11.71
N GLU A 64 4.56 5.42 12.70
CA GLU A 64 5.75 4.72 13.19
C GLU A 64 5.74 4.63 14.71
N VAL A 65 6.20 3.49 15.24
CA VAL A 65 6.59 3.38 16.65
C VAL A 65 8.08 3.67 16.77
N ARG A 66 8.44 4.53 17.71
CA ARG A 66 9.75 5.17 17.86
C ARG A 66 10.28 5.11 19.28
N ARG A 67 11.61 5.23 19.42
CA ARG A 67 12.24 5.53 20.71
C ARG A 67 12.12 7.02 21.02
N PRO A 68 12.00 7.42 22.29
CA PRO A 68 11.95 8.84 22.68
C PRO A 68 13.18 9.65 22.23
N SER A 69 14.35 9.00 22.19
CA SER A 69 15.62 9.63 21.77
C SER A 69 15.75 9.85 20.26
N ASP A 70 14.88 9.25 19.45
CA ASP A 70 14.84 9.44 17.99
C ASP A 70 13.39 9.42 17.45
N PRO A 71 12.58 10.45 17.77
CA PRO A 71 11.16 10.44 17.48
C PRO A 71 10.81 10.98 16.09
N ILE A 72 11.67 11.81 15.47
CA ILE A 72 11.32 12.57 14.25
C ILE A 72 11.96 12.00 12.98
N ARG A 73 13.11 11.33 13.06
CA ARG A 73 13.84 10.87 11.85
C ARG A 73 13.00 9.94 10.98
N ALA A 74 13.29 9.96 9.68
CA ALA A 74 12.62 9.14 8.67
C ALA A 74 12.98 7.63 8.73
N ARG A 75 14.01 7.24 9.47
CA ARG A 75 14.47 5.85 9.60
C ARG A 75 14.69 5.48 11.06
N GLY A 76 14.87 4.19 11.35
CA GLY A 76 15.17 3.67 12.69
C GLY A 76 13.95 3.24 13.52
N GLY A 77 12.78 3.13 12.88
CA GLY A 77 11.53 2.81 13.56
C GLY A 77 11.58 1.40 14.08
N PHE A 78 10.79 1.13 15.13
CA PHE A 78 10.58 -0.26 15.53
C PHE A 78 9.93 -1.01 14.38
N LYS A 79 10.39 -2.25 14.15
CA LYS A 79 9.77 -3.14 13.17
C LYS A 79 8.44 -3.62 13.72
N LEU A 80 7.41 -3.56 12.89
CA LEU A 80 6.11 -4.11 13.21
C LEU A 80 6.04 -5.57 12.73
N GLU A 81 5.38 -6.40 13.52
CA GLU A 81 5.07 -7.78 13.15
C GLU A 81 3.55 -7.91 12.97
N ARG A 82 3.15 -8.59 11.89
CA ARG A 82 1.74 -8.88 11.66
C ARG A 82 1.33 -10.05 12.55
N LEU A 83 0.32 -9.83 13.39
CA LEU A 83 -0.21 -10.85 14.30
C LEU A 83 -1.31 -11.73 13.67
N ILE A 84 -2.09 -11.18 12.74
CA ILE A 84 -3.18 -11.89 12.07
C ILE A 84 -2.66 -12.77 10.94
N LYS A 85 -3.21 -13.97 10.73
CA LYS A 85 -2.93 -14.77 9.53
C LYS A 85 -3.65 -14.19 8.31
N ILE A 86 -3.06 -14.34 7.13
CA ILE A 86 -3.71 -13.96 5.87
C ILE A 86 -4.49 -15.15 5.30
N ASP A 87 -5.61 -14.85 4.65
CA ASP A 87 -6.39 -15.82 3.87
C ASP A 87 -5.99 -15.68 2.40
N ALA A 88 -4.84 -16.27 2.07
CA ALA A 88 -4.27 -16.16 0.74
C ALA A 88 -4.86 -17.24 -0.19
N ALA A 89 -5.51 -16.79 -1.26
CA ALA A 89 -6.01 -17.65 -2.32
C ALA A 89 -4.94 -17.90 -3.40
N GLU A 90 -5.23 -18.81 -4.33
CA GLU A 90 -4.37 -19.10 -5.47
C GLU A 90 -3.96 -17.83 -6.24
N PRO A 91 -2.68 -17.70 -6.66
CA PRO A 91 -2.21 -16.56 -7.43
C PRO A 91 -3.01 -16.32 -8.72
N LEU A 92 -3.24 -15.05 -9.01
CA LEU A 92 -3.98 -14.64 -10.20
C LEU A 92 -3.24 -15.01 -11.48
N ARG A 93 -3.94 -15.64 -12.43
CA ARG A 93 -3.45 -15.84 -13.80
C ARG A 93 -3.65 -14.61 -14.70
N LYS A 94 -4.61 -13.76 -14.37
CA LYS A 94 -4.96 -12.58 -15.17
C LYS A 94 -5.46 -11.45 -14.27
N LEU A 95 -4.96 -10.24 -14.52
CA LEU A 95 -5.49 -9.01 -13.93
C LEU A 95 -6.68 -8.52 -14.76
N SER A 96 -7.87 -8.97 -14.42
CA SER A 96 -9.11 -8.54 -15.09
C SER A 96 -10.21 -8.35 -14.08
N GLY A 97 -11.16 -7.46 -14.37
CA GLY A 97 -12.21 -7.11 -13.44
C GLY A 97 -13.17 -6.07 -13.98
N ARG A 98 -14.05 -5.59 -13.11
CA ARG A 98 -15.05 -4.57 -13.41
C ARG A 98 -14.69 -3.25 -12.75
N VAL A 99 -14.83 -2.15 -13.50
CA VAL A 99 -14.61 -0.79 -12.97
C VAL A 99 -15.70 -0.45 -11.95
N VAL A 100 -15.29 -0.12 -10.73
CA VAL A 100 -16.21 0.33 -9.66
C VAL A 100 -16.20 1.84 -9.49
N GLU A 101 -15.05 2.47 -9.75
CA GLU A 101 -14.86 3.92 -9.68
C GLU A 101 -13.88 4.36 -10.77
N SER A 102 -14.13 5.51 -11.37
CA SER A 102 -13.19 6.14 -12.30
C SER A 102 -13.10 7.63 -12.00
N LYS A 103 -11.88 8.10 -11.79
CA LYS A 103 -11.48 9.49 -11.59
C LYS A 103 -10.37 9.83 -12.59
N PRO A 104 -10.10 11.12 -12.87
CA PRO A 104 -8.93 11.51 -13.64
C PRO A 104 -7.63 10.94 -13.06
N GLU A 105 -7.50 10.90 -11.74
CA GLU A 105 -6.28 10.50 -11.04
C GLU A 105 -6.06 8.98 -10.99
N TYR A 106 -7.12 8.17 -11.02
CA TYR A 106 -7.06 6.71 -10.96
C TYR A 106 -8.42 6.07 -11.26
N SER A 107 -8.43 4.76 -11.48
CA SER A 107 -9.66 3.96 -11.50
C SER A 107 -9.54 2.75 -10.57
N LEU A 108 -10.61 2.42 -9.87
CA LEU A 108 -10.68 1.25 -9.00
C LEU A 108 -11.40 0.11 -9.71
N ILE A 109 -10.79 -1.08 -9.65
CA ILE A 109 -11.26 -2.28 -10.32
C ILE A 109 -11.56 -3.35 -9.28
N ALA A 110 -12.78 -3.87 -9.28
CA ALA A 110 -13.11 -5.12 -8.61
C ALA A 110 -12.64 -6.29 -9.47
N LEU A 111 -11.60 -7.00 -9.00
CA LEU A 111 -11.01 -8.11 -9.75
C LEU A 111 -11.96 -9.30 -9.87
N ASN A 112 -11.87 -10.01 -10.99
CA ASN A 112 -12.53 -11.28 -11.20
C ASN A 112 -11.87 -12.35 -10.31
N GLY A 113 -12.59 -12.79 -9.30
CA GLY A 113 -12.14 -13.78 -8.33
C GLY A 113 -12.62 -13.42 -6.91
N ARG A 114 -12.37 -14.32 -5.96
CA ARG A 114 -12.70 -14.08 -4.55
C ARG A 114 -11.40 -14.05 -3.77
N PHE A 115 -10.94 -12.85 -3.47
CA PHE A 115 -9.75 -12.60 -2.66
C PHE A 115 -10.15 -11.93 -1.37
N LYS A 116 -9.42 -12.25 -0.30
CA LYS A 116 -9.48 -11.50 0.94
C LYS A 116 -8.14 -10.83 1.14
N GLN A 117 -8.21 -9.65 1.73
CA GLN A 117 -7.06 -8.93 2.27
C GLN A 117 -5.98 -8.44 1.31
N GLY A 118 -5.91 -8.88 0.05
CA GLY A 118 -4.98 -8.34 -0.92
C GLY A 118 -4.98 -9.12 -2.23
N ILE A 119 -4.03 -8.81 -3.11
CA ILE A 119 -3.82 -9.53 -4.36
C ILE A 119 -2.80 -10.66 -4.14
N PRO A 120 -3.14 -11.93 -4.42
CA PRO A 120 -2.22 -13.04 -4.27
C PRO A 120 -1.15 -13.08 -5.38
N VAL A 121 0.07 -13.40 -4.97
CA VAL A 121 1.26 -13.59 -5.81
C VAL A 121 1.96 -14.90 -5.49
N ASP A 122 2.70 -15.42 -6.47
CA ASP A 122 3.65 -16.52 -6.26
C ASP A 122 4.96 -15.96 -5.69
N LEU A 123 5.41 -16.57 -4.60
CA LEU A 123 6.67 -16.36 -3.90
C LEU A 123 7.40 -17.70 -3.87
N ASP A 124 8.09 -18.05 -4.97
CA ASP A 124 8.76 -19.35 -5.17
C ASP A 124 7.96 -20.55 -4.60
N ALA A 125 6.84 -20.86 -5.25
CA ALA A 125 5.91 -21.94 -4.88
C ALA A 125 5.18 -21.76 -3.54
N HIS A 126 5.35 -20.61 -2.88
CA HIS A 126 4.51 -20.19 -1.76
C HIS A 126 3.57 -19.07 -2.20
N ILE A 127 2.48 -18.89 -1.46
CA ILE A 127 1.53 -17.81 -1.71
C ILE A 127 1.85 -16.64 -0.78
N GLY A 128 1.86 -15.44 -1.34
CA GLY A 128 1.90 -14.18 -0.60
C GLY A 128 0.83 -13.20 -1.06
N LEU A 129 0.55 -12.20 -0.24
CA LEU A 129 -0.28 -11.05 -0.61
C LEU A 129 0.62 -9.84 -0.88
N LEU A 130 0.36 -9.15 -1.99
CA LEU A 130 1.17 -8.06 -2.52
C LEU A 130 0.69 -6.69 -2.02
N ASP A 131 1.63 -5.94 -1.43
CA ASP A 131 1.54 -4.50 -1.18
C ASP A 131 2.58 -3.79 -2.06
N ALA A 132 2.11 -2.96 -3.00
CA ALA A 132 2.98 -2.40 -4.03
C ALA A 132 2.41 -1.20 -4.76
N GLY A 133 3.28 -0.26 -5.12
CA GLY A 133 3.05 0.73 -6.17
C GLY A 133 3.93 0.41 -7.38
N ILE A 134 3.38 -0.15 -8.45
CA ILE A 134 4.17 -0.62 -9.62
C ILE A 134 3.87 0.28 -10.83
N PRO A 135 4.87 0.85 -11.52
CA PRO A 135 6.29 0.89 -11.22
C PRO A 135 6.68 2.06 -10.30
N HIS A 136 5.71 2.69 -9.62
CA HIS A 136 5.90 3.92 -8.84
C HIS A 136 6.97 3.82 -7.76
N TYR A 137 7.15 2.63 -7.17
CA TYR A 137 8.13 2.37 -6.13
C TYR A 137 9.12 1.30 -6.57
N ARG A 138 10.37 1.48 -6.14
CA ARG A 138 11.44 0.49 -6.33
C ARG A 138 11.24 -0.77 -5.48
N TRP A 139 10.38 -0.72 -4.47
CA TRP A 139 10.20 -1.79 -3.48
C TRP A 139 8.76 -2.28 -3.48
N ILE A 140 8.59 -3.59 -3.25
CA ILE A 140 7.29 -4.23 -3.03
C ILE A 140 7.34 -5.04 -1.73
N GLY A 141 6.23 -5.06 -1.00
CA GLY A 141 6.06 -5.81 0.24
C GLY A 141 5.20 -7.04 0.02
N ILE A 142 5.62 -8.18 0.58
CA ILE A 142 4.84 -9.42 0.51
C ILE A 142 4.52 -9.88 1.93
N HIS A 143 3.25 -10.13 2.20
CA HIS A 143 2.80 -10.81 3.42
C HIS A 143 2.60 -12.30 3.14
N THR A 144 3.10 -13.19 4.00
CA THR A 144 2.90 -14.64 3.83
C THR A 144 2.78 -15.36 5.18
N ASN A 145 2.03 -16.46 5.25
CA ASN A 145 1.90 -17.22 6.51
C ASN A 145 3.06 -18.17 6.79
N VAL A 146 3.98 -18.32 5.85
CA VAL A 146 5.20 -19.13 6.02
C VAL A 146 6.40 -18.23 6.32
N ASN A 147 7.53 -18.82 6.68
CA ASN A 147 8.80 -18.09 6.68
C ASN A 147 9.17 -17.82 5.22
N PRO A 148 9.23 -16.54 4.78
CA PRO A 148 9.57 -16.24 3.41
C PRO A 148 11.04 -16.60 3.15
N PRO A 149 11.37 -17.02 1.93
CA PRO A 149 12.74 -17.40 1.59
C PRO A 149 13.66 -16.17 1.65
N SER A 150 14.92 -16.37 2.02
CA SER A 150 15.92 -15.30 2.10
C SER A 150 16.28 -14.72 0.72
N SER A 151 16.04 -15.49 -0.34
CA SER A 151 16.10 -15.11 -1.75
C SER A 151 14.96 -15.80 -2.47
N GLY A 152 14.26 -15.08 -3.35
CA GLY A 152 13.16 -15.68 -4.10
C GLY A 152 12.59 -14.75 -5.16
N ILE A 153 11.89 -15.33 -6.13
CA ILE A 153 11.24 -14.59 -7.22
C ILE A 153 9.77 -14.35 -6.89
N ILE A 154 9.33 -13.09 -7.04
CA ILE A 154 7.92 -12.73 -6.94
C ILE A 154 7.30 -12.72 -8.32
N ARG A 155 6.18 -13.43 -8.51
CA ARG A 155 5.43 -13.41 -9.76
C ARG A 155 3.97 -12.98 -9.57
N LEU A 156 3.55 -12.08 -10.44
CA LEU A 156 2.15 -11.70 -10.64
C LEU A 156 1.74 -12.15 -12.04
N CYS A 157 0.64 -12.90 -12.17
CA CYS A 157 0.22 -13.45 -13.47
C CYS A 157 1.34 -14.20 -14.21
N ASN A 158 2.09 -15.02 -13.47
CA ASN A 158 3.26 -15.78 -13.95
C ASN A 158 4.42 -14.94 -14.51
N LYS A 159 4.37 -13.61 -14.37
CA LYS A 159 5.46 -12.70 -14.76
C LYS A 159 6.22 -12.27 -13.53
N LYS A 160 7.55 -12.29 -13.63
CA LYS A 160 8.42 -11.78 -12.57
C LYS A 160 8.15 -10.29 -12.36
N ILE A 161 7.90 -9.89 -11.12
CA ILE A 161 7.74 -8.48 -10.72
C ILE A 161 8.78 -8.01 -9.71
N GLY A 162 9.53 -8.93 -9.11
CA GLY A 162 10.60 -8.57 -8.18
C GLY A 162 11.41 -9.76 -7.66
N THR A 163 12.41 -9.45 -6.84
CA THR A 163 13.27 -10.43 -6.16
C THR A 163 13.44 -10.04 -4.70
N VAL A 164 13.25 -10.99 -3.79
CA VAL A 164 13.38 -10.78 -2.34
C VAL A 164 14.77 -10.25 -1.99
N LYS A 165 14.82 -9.23 -1.12
CA LYS A 165 16.05 -8.62 -0.61
C LYS A 165 16.18 -8.70 0.91
N SER A 166 15.06 -8.65 1.62
CA SER A 166 15.06 -8.82 3.07
C SER A 166 13.80 -9.51 3.57
N VAL A 167 13.95 -10.23 4.69
CA VAL A 167 12.88 -10.95 5.37
C VAL A 167 12.68 -10.35 6.75
N HIS A 168 11.41 -10.18 7.13
CA HIS A 168 10.96 -9.62 8.40
C HIS A 168 9.79 -10.44 8.93
N SER A 169 10.07 -11.47 9.76
CA SER A 169 9.08 -12.44 10.23
C SER A 169 8.27 -13.00 9.04
N ASN A 170 6.96 -12.85 9.08
CA ASN A 170 5.97 -13.31 8.11
C ASN A 170 5.75 -12.35 6.93
N MET A 171 6.78 -11.55 6.61
CA MET A 171 6.82 -10.57 5.53
C MET A 171 8.19 -10.54 4.86
N CYS A 172 8.24 -10.16 3.60
CA CYS A 172 9.50 -9.85 2.93
C CYS A 172 9.38 -8.58 2.07
N ILE A 173 10.52 -7.93 1.88
CA ILE A 173 10.67 -6.78 0.97
C ILE A 173 11.45 -7.28 -0.23
N ALA A 174 10.91 -7.00 -1.42
CA ALA A 174 11.53 -7.34 -2.69
C ALA A 174 11.83 -6.06 -3.50
N GLU A 175 12.93 -6.10 -4.24
CA GLU A 175 13.24 -5.07 -5.24
C GLU A 175 12.38 -5.32 -6.48
N CYS A 176 11.62 -4.31 -6.89
CA CYS A 176 10.77 -4.36 -8.07
C CYS A 176 11.62 -4.32 -9.33
N CYS A 177 11.31 -5.18 -10.31
CA CYS A 177 11.94 -5.13 -11.63
C CYS A 177 11.20 -4.22 -12.62
N SER A 178 10.29 -3.36 -12.14
CA SER A 178 9.52 -2.36 -12.90
C SER A 178 8.89 -2.92 -14.19
N PRO A 179 8.02 -3.94 -14.10
CA PRO A 179 7.39 -4.53 -15.27
C PRO A 179 6.49 -3.51 -15.98
N THR A 180 6.23 -3.73 -17.27
CA THR A 180 5.34 -2.84 -18.03
C THR A 180 3.91 -3.35 -17.95
N LEU A 181 3.02 -2.51 -17.40
CA LEU A 181 1.59 -2.76 -17.40
C LEU A 181 0.90 -1.91 -18.46
N THR A 182 0.00 -2.51 -19.21
CA THR A 182 -0.85 -1.77 -20.16
C THR A 182 -2.33 -2.10 -19.98
N LEU A 183 -3.16 -1.10 -20.24
CA LEU A 183 -4.61 -1.22 -20.36
C LEU A 183 -5.03 -0.59 -21.69
N ASN A 184 -5.70 -1.36 -22.54
CA ASN A 184 -6.11 -0.91 -23.89
C ASN A 184 -4.93 -0.31 -24.69
N GLY A 185 -3.74 -0.93 -24.59
CA GLY A 185 -2.51 -0.48 -25.25
C GLY A 185 -1.83 0.73 -24.60
N LYS A 186 -2.44 1.37 -23.59
CA LYS A 186 -1.84 2.49 -22.87
C LYS A 186 -1.08 2.02 -21.63
N PRO A 187 0.14 2.50 -21.37
CA PRO A 187 0.85 2.19 -20.14
C PRO A 187 0.13 2.73 -18.91
N VAL A 188 0.06 1.92 -17.86
CA VAL A 188 -0.53 2.27 -16.56
C VAL A 188 0.34 1.77 -15.42
N GLY A 189 0.14 2.33 -14.24
CA GLY A 189 0.65 1.81 -12.98
C GLY A 189 -0.45 1.12 -12.17
N LEU A 190 -0.02 0.44 -11.11
CA LEU A 190 -0.85 -0.18 -10.09
C LEU A 190 -0.51 0.41 -8.72
N SER A 191 -1.53 0.61 -7.92
CA SER A 191 -1.42 0.81 -6.47
C SER A 191 -2.23 -0.29 -5.78
N LEU A 192 -1.54 -1.11 -5.01
CA LEU A 192 -2.05 -2.32 -4.38
C LEU A 192 -1.71 -2.24 -2.90
N TYR A 193 -2.68 -2.54 -2.06
CA TYR A 193 -2.54 -2.47 -0.61
C TYR A 193 -3.37 -3.57 0.05
N MET A 194 -3.09 -3.78 1.33
CA MET A 194 -3.80 -4.76 2.15
C MET A 194 -5.16 -4.24 2.61
N TYR A 195 -6.12 -5.13 2.73
CA TYR A 195 -7.46 -4.86 3.24
C TYR A 195 -7.70 -5.73 4.49
N LEU A 196 -8.32 -5.20 5.53
CA LEU A 196 -8.59 -6.02 6.72
C LEU A 196 -9.94 -6.74 6.63
N SER A 197 -10.97 -6.06 6.14
CA SER A 197 -12.36 -6.55 6.18
C SER A 197 -13.13 -6.43 4.87
N SER A 198 -12.61 -5.70 3.88
CA SER A 198 -13.30 -5.48 2.60
C SER A 198 -12.70 -6.27 1.44
N THR A 199 -13.46 -6.40 0.36
CA THR A 199 -12.98 -7.00 -0.88
C THR A 199 -11.85 -6.14 -1.46
N PRO A 200 -10.68 -6.73 -1.79
CA PRO A 200 -9.59 -6.00 -2.39
C PRO A 200 -9.95 -5.42 -3.76
N LEU A 201 -9.64 -4.14 -3.96
CA LEU A 201 -9.70 -3.47 -5.25
C LEU A 201 -8.30 -3.25 -5.80
N MET A 202 -8.16 -3.35 -7.11
CA MET A 202 -6.96 -2.97 -7.83
C MET A 202 -7.10 -1.53 -8.30
N LYS A 203 -6.21 -0.65 -7.85
CA LYS A 203 -6.17 0.74 -8.30
C LYS A 203 -5.24 0.87 -9.50
N ILE A 204 -5.80 1.25 -10.64
CA ILE A 204 -5.08 1.56 -11.87
C ILE A 204 -4.77 3.05 -11.88
N VAL A 205 -3.50 3.37 -12.11
CA VAL A 205 -2.98 4.74 -12.11
C VAL A 205 -2.54 5.09 -13.54
N PRO A 206 -3.13 6.10 -14.20
CA PRO A 206 -2.63 6.57 -15.49
C PRO A 206 -1.26 7.27 -15.33
N ARG A 207 -0.51 7.50 -16.40
CA ARG A 207 0.74 8.29 -16.27
C ARG A 207 0.45 9.76 -16.01
N ARG A 208 -0.67 10.26 -16.54
CA ARG A 208 -1.16 11.62 -16.30
C ARG A 208 -2.66 11.61 -15.97
N PRO A 209 -3.14 12.53 -15.12
CA PRO A 209 -4.57 12.65 -14.85
C PRO A 209 -5.40 12.75 -16.14
N GLY A 210 -6.42 11.92 -16.27
CA GLY A 210 -7.35 11.92 -17.41
C GLY A 210 -6.84 11.22 -18.68
N GLU A 211 -5.62 10.67 -18.70
CA GLU A 211 -5.08 9.96 -19.87
C GLU A 211 -5.79 8.63 -20.16
N VAL A 212 -6.25 7.97 -19.09
CA VAL A 212 -7.04 6.74 -19.14
C VAL A 212 -8.36 7.03 -18.42
N ILE A 213 -9.45 7.03 -19.18
CA ILE A 213 -10.80 7.24 -18.66
C ILE A 213 -11.55 5.95 -18.88
N LEU A 214 -12.06 5.39 -17.78
CA LEU A 214 -12.76 4.12 -17.75
C LEU A 214 -14.23 4.36 -17.42
N ARG A 215 -15.13 3.61 -18.06
CA ARG A 215 -16.57 3.68 -17.76
C ARG A 215 -16.89 2.79 -16.58
N LYS A 216 -17.65 3.32 -15.62
CA LYS A 216 -18.18 2.52 -14.50
C LYS A 216 -18.93 1.30 -15.06
N LEU A 217 -18.74 0.15 -14.44
CA LEU A 217 -19.27 -1.16 -14.83
C LEU A 217 -18.67 -1.79 -16.09
N GLU A 218 -17.74 -1.13 -16.80
CA GLU A 218 -17.06 -1.80 -17.91
C GLU A 218 -16.09 -2.87 -17.39
N ASN A 219 -15.87 -3.90 -18.22
CA ASN A 219 -14.89 -4.93 -17.94
C ASN A 219 -13.53 -4.54 -18.53
N VAL A 220 -12.49 -4.66 -17.72
CA VAL A 220 -11.12 -4.34 -18.10
C VAL A 220 -10.19 -5.52 -17.89
N SER A 221 -9.11 -5.53 -18.65
CA SER A 221 -8.07 -6.54 -18.59
C SER A 221 -6.72 -5.87 -18.82
N LEU A 222 -5.79 -6.06 -17.90
CA LEU A 222 -4.42 -5.57 -18.06
C LEU A 222 -3.55 -6.64 -18.70
N SER A 223 -2.55 -6.18 -19.42
CA SER A 223 -1.43 -6.98 -19.88
C SER A 223 -0.18 -6.60 -19.09
N LEU A 224 0.58 -7.61 -18.70
CA LEU A 224 1.83 -7.48 -17.95
C LEU A 224 2.95 -8.09 -18.78
N TYR A 225 3.95 -7.27 -19.10
CA TYR A 225 5.10 -7.63 -19.93
C TYR A 225 6.39 -7.58 -19.13
#